data_AF-A0A8H4PT08-F1
#
_entry.id   AF-A0A8H4PT08-F1
#
_cell.length_a   1.000
_cell.length_b   1.000
_cell.length_c   1.000
_cell.angle_alpha   90.00
_cell.angle_beta   90.00
_cell.angle_gamma   90.00
#
_symmetry.space_group_name_H-M   'P 1'
#
loop_
_entity.id
_entity.type
_entity.pdbx_description
1 polymer ?
#
loop_
_entity_poly.entity_id
_entity_poly.type
_entity_poly.pdbx_seq_one_letter_code
_entity_poly.pdbx_strand_id
1 'polypeptide(L)'
;MFDQIAVLRAVRLVMESRDALAQGRRRTTRGTEPTTVSVRQAAAICGVSKSTVQNGIQRHLVAPRPVGRPKLLRPEEDDAIVAFVIWLQRNGFPASKRQVEMAAHTLLKRRNPDAKPPTRHWYSRWVRDHPEVRAPAAPTPRIPGSTSIEAILKEYRAAQRLKSGQEDNSEEDKLGHEDIGEDVRIEAEPGEDVEAEPGEDAGFATRTTS
;
A
#
# COMPACT_ATOMS: atom_id res chain seq x y z
N MET A 1 -13.00 33.73 -25.31
CA MET A 1 -13.37 32.78 -24.24
C MET A 1 -14.66 32.12 -24.68
N PHE A 2 -14.63 30.82 -25.01
CA PHE A 2 -15.82 30.14 -25.53
C PHE A 2 -16.90 30.05 -24.45
N ASP A 3 -18.16 30.24 -24.84
CA ASP A 3 -19.28 30.16 -23.91
C ASP A 3 -19.48 28.70 -23.45
N GLN A 4 -19.00 28.40 -22.24
CA GLN A 4 -18.98 27.05 -21.67
C GLN A 4 -20.40 26.48 -21.55
N ILE A 5 -21.41 27.34 -21.43
CA ILE A 5 -22.83 26.97 -21.39
C ILE A 5 -23.28 26.42 -22.75
N ALA A 6 -22.87 27.05 -23.85
CA ALA A 6 -23.21 26.59 -25.20
C ALA A 6 -22.58 25.21 -25.51
N VAL A 7 -21.36 24.96 -25.02
CA VAL A 7 -20.70 23.65 -25.14
C VAL A 7 -21.50 22.56 -24.42
N LEU A 8 -21.90 22.81 -23.16
CA LEU A 8 -22.66 21.84 -22.37
C LEU A 8 -24.04 21.56 -22.98
N ARG A 9 -24.72 22.58 -23.51
CA ARG A 9 -25.99 22.41 -24.24
C ARG A 9 -25.81 21.51 -25.47
N ALA A 10 -24.77 21.76 -26.27
CA ALA A 10 -24.48 20.95 -27.46
C ALA A 10 -24.17 19.49 -27.11
N VAL A 11 -23.36 19.25 -26.07
CA VAL A 11 -23.02 17.90 -25.60
C VAL A 11 -24.27 17.16 -25.12
N ARG A 12 -25.08 17.81 -24.27
CA ARG A 12 -26.31 17.22 -23.73
C ARG A 12 -27.29 16.83 -24.82
N LEU A 13 -27.49 17.70 -25.81
CA LEU A 13 -28.41 17.47 -26.93
C LEU A 13 -28.01 16.24 -27.75
N VAL A 14 -26.71 16.02 -27.98
CA VAL A 14 -26.21 14.81 -28.67
C VAL A 14 -26.42 13.56 -27.81
N MET A 15 -26.16 13.65 -26.50
CA MET A 15 -26.31 12.50 -25.60
C MET A 15 -27.78 12.10 -25.44
N GLU A 16 -28.70 13.05 -25.23
CA GLU A 16 -30.14 12.78 -25.14
C GLU A 16 -30.70 12.17 -26.43
N SER A 17 -30.24 12.62 -27.60
CA SER A 17 -30.62 12.01 -28.88
C SER A 17 -30.12 10.57 -29.03
N ARG A 18 -28.91 10.27 -28.54
CA ARG A 18 -28.34 8.91 -28.55
C ARG A 18 -29.04 7.99 -27.55
N ASP A 19 -29.33 8.49 -26.36
CA ASP A 19 -30.05 7.76 -25.32
C ASP A 19 -31.48 7.43 -25.76
N ALA A 20 -32.17 8.37 -26.42
CA ALA A 20 -33.50 8.15 -26.98
C ALA A 20 -33.51 7.06 -28.07
N LEU A 21 -32.44 6.96 -28.87
CA LEU A 21 -32.27 5.87 -29.84
C LEU A 21 -32.00 4.53 -29.14
N ALA A 22 -31.10 4.53 -28.14
CA ALA A 22 -30.71 3.33 -27.41
C ALA A 22 -31.87 2.73 -26.60
N GLN A 23 -32.75 3.57 -26.05
CA GLN A 23 -33.94 3.16 -25.30
C GLN A 23 -35.07 2.61 -26.20
N GLY A 24 -34.85 2.48 -27.51
CA GLY A 24 -35.72 1.71 -28.39
C GLY A 24 -37.18 2.20 -28.43
N ARG A 25 -37.44 3.48 -28.20
CA ARG A 25 -38.80 4.06 -28.18
C ARG A 25 -39.35 4.20 -29.61
N ARG A 26 -39.41 3.08 -30.34
CA ARG A 26 -40.08 2.91 -31.63
C ARG A 26 -41.58 2.72 -31.39
N ARG A 27 -42.30 3.84 -31.30
CA ARG A 27 -43.65 3.93 -31.86
C ARG A 27 -43.71 5.19 -32.72
N THR A 28 -43.06 5.15 -33.86
CA THR A 28 -43.40 6.08 -34.95
C THR A 28 -44.29 5.32 -35.91
N THR A 29 -45.57 5.69 -35.92
CA THR A 29 -46.46 5.37 -37.02
C THR A 29 -45.94 6.10 -38.25
N ARG A 30 -45.71 5.38 -39.35
CA ARG A 30 -45.36 5.90 -40.69
C ARG A 30 -43.91 6.37 -40.86
N GLY A 31 -43.02 5.42 -41.17
CA GLY A 31 -41.90 5.59 -42.13
C GLY A 31 -40.79 6.62 -41.89
N THR A 32 -40.81 7.43 -40.82
CA THR A 32 -39.72 8.37 -40.53
C THR A 32 -38.73 7.72 -39.55
N GLU A 33 -37.56 7.34 -40.07
CA GLU A 33 -36.39 6.96 -39.27
C GLU A 33 -36.07 8.08 -38.27
N PRO A 34 -35.90 7.80 -36.96
CA PRO A 34 -35.49 8.81 -36.00
C PRO A 34 -34.07 9.28 -36.34
N THR A 35 -33.95 10.43 -36.97
CA THR A 35 -32.65 11.05 -37.28
C THR A 35 -31.97 11.48 -35.99
N THR A 36 -30.90 10.79 -35.63
CA THR A 36 -30.07 11.20 -34.48
C THR A 36 -29.45 12.55 -34.75
N VAL A 37 -29.36 13.40 -33.72
CA VAL A 37 -28.67 14.66 -33.86
C VAL A 37 -27.17 14.38 -33.93
N SER A 38 -26.60 14.63 -35.11
CA SER A 38 -25.16 14.50 -35.31
C SER A 38 -24.40 15.57 -34.52
N VAL A 39 -23.14 15.27 -34.17
CA VAL A 39 -22.27 16.24 -33.49
C VAL A 39 -22.13 17.54 -34.29
N ARG A 40 -22.13 17.46 -35.62
CA ARG A 40 -22.06 18.63 -36.51
C ARG A 40 -23.36 19.46 -36.44
N GLN A 41 -24.51 18.81 -36.35
CA GLN A 41 -25.81 19.49 -36.22
C GLN A 41 -25.94 20.18 -34.86
N ALA A 42 -25.57 19.51 -33.76
CA ALA A 42 -25.58 20.12 -32.43
C ALA A 42 -24.61 21.31 -32.32
N ALA A 43 -23.42 21.18 -32.94
CA ALA A 43 -22.44 22.26 -33.06
C ALA A 43 -23.00 23.49 -33.79
N ALA A 44 -23.72 23.28 -34.90
CA ALA A 44 -24.36 24.35 -35.66
C ALA A 44 -25.49 25.03 -34.87
N ILE A 45 -26.36 24.25 -34.19
CA ILE A 45 -27.46 24.78 -33.36
C ILE A 45 -26.92 25.66 -32.22
N CYS A 46 -25.81 25.27 -31.60
CA CYS A 46 -25.25 25.97 -30.44
C CYS A 46 -24.15 26.98 -30.80
N GLY A 47 -23.77 27.14 -32.07
CA GLY A 47 -22.72 28.05 -32.50
C GLY A 47 -21.30 27.68 -32.00
N VAL A 48 -21.03 26.39 -31.79
CA VAL A 48 -19.75 25.89 -31.24
C VAL A 48 -19.00 25.08 -32.31
N SER A 49 -17.66 25.01 -32.24
CA SER A 49 -16.89 24.12 -33.12
C SER A 49 -17.22 22.64 -32.89
N LYS A 50 -17.24 21.84 -33.97
CA LYS A 50 -17.41 20.38 -33.91
C LYS A 50 -16.41 19.73 -32.94
N SER A 51 -15.15 20.14 -32.99
CA SER A 51 -14.06 19.58 -32.17
C SER A 51 -14.29 19.83 -30.68
N THR A 52 -14.83 21.01 -30.32
CA THR A 52 -15.18 21.33 -28.93
C THR A 52 -16.29 20.42 -28.41
N VAL A 53 -17.32 20.15 -29.22
CA VAL A 53 -18.41 19.24 -28.85
C VAL A 53 -17.91 17.80 -28.76
N GLN A 54 -17.07 17.33 -29.69
CA GLN A 54 -16.46 15.99 -29.62
C GLN A 54 -15.60 15.81 -28.36
N ASN A 55 -14.76 16.78 -28.04
CA ASN A 55 -13.94 16.77 -26.82
C ASN A 55 -14.81 16.83 -25.56
N GLY A 56 -15.89 17.61 -25.58
CA GLY A 56 -16.87 17.68 -24.49
C GLY A 56 -17.56 16.34 -24.24
N ILE A 57 -18.01 15.66 -25.30
CA ILE A 57 -18.59 14.31 -25.24
C ILE A 57 -17.57 13.32 -24.67
N GLN A 58 -16.32 13.32 -25.18
CA GLN A 58 -15.29 12.41 -24.70
C GLN A 58 -15.00 12.61 -23.21
N ARG A 59 -14.96 13.87 -22.74
CA ARG A 59 -14.78 14.20 -21.32
C ARG A 59 -15.99 13.83 -20.45
N HIS A 60 -17.19 13.79 -21.02
CA HIS A 60 -18.40 13.37 -20.32
C HIS A 60 -18.53 11.85 -20.23
N LEU A 61 -18.07 11.13 -21.26
CA LEU A 61 -18.12 9.65 -21.31
C LEU A 61 -16.97 9.00 -20.53
N VAL A 62 -15.79 9.63 -20.52
CA VAL A 62 -14.64 9.17 -19.72
C VAL A 62 -14.76 9.82 -18.34
N ALA A 63 -14.83 9.00 -17.29
CA ALA A 63 -14.84 9.48 -15.90
C ALA A 63 -13.78 10.59 -15.72
N PRO A 64 -14.10 11.67 -14.99
CA PRO A 64 -13.18 12.79 -14.84
C PRO A 64 -11.84 12.25 -14.35
N ARG A 65 -10.77 12.52 -15.11
CA ARG A 65 -9.42 12.13 -14.67
C ARG A 65 -9.20 12.78 -13.31
N PRO A 66 -8.82 12.01 -12.27
CA PRO A 66 -8.52 12.60 -10.98
C PRO A 66 -7.44 13.65 -11.19
N VAL A 67 -7.75 14.89 -10.83
CA VAL A 67 -6.82 16.01 -10.94
C VAL A 67 -5.72 15.82 -9.91
N GLY A 68 -4.50 15.55 -10.38
CA GLY A 68 -3.31 15.45 -9.52
C GLY A 68 -2.41 14.26 -9.85
N ARG A 69 -1.28 14.19 -9.12
CA ARG A 69 -0.39 13.03 -9.16
C ARG A 69 -1.16 11.80 -8.64
N PRO A 70 -1.09 10.63 -9.32
CA PRO A 70 -1.67 9.40 -8.80
C PRO A 70 -1.21 9.13 -7.37
N LYS A 71 -2.16 8.89 -6.46
CA LYS A 71 -1.85 8.50 -5.08
C LYS A 71 -1.14 7.14 -5.10
N LEU A 72 -0.12 7.00 -4.26
CA LEU A 72 0.66 5.76 -4.13
C LEU A 72 -0.23 4.60 -3.64
N LEU A 73 -1.09 4.93 -2.68
CA LEU A 73 -2.06 4.03 -2.06
C LEU A 73 -3.45 4.27 -2.63
N ARG A 74 -4.26 3.20 -2.68
CA ARG A 74 -5.70 3.29 -2.91
C ARG A 74 -6.39 3.84 -1.65
N PRO A 75 -7.59 4.43 -1.77
CA PRO A 75 -8.34 4.94 -0.61
C PRO A 75 -8.49 3.91 0.51
N GLU A 76 -8.77 2.65 0.16
CA GLU A 76 -8.97 1.58 1.13
C GLU A 76 -7.67 1.19 1.85
N GLU A 77 -6.53 1.30 1.15
CA GLU A 77 -5.20 1.06 1.72
C GLU A 77 -4.80 2.21 2.67
N ASP A 78 -5.15 3.44 2.31
CA ASP A 78 -4.94 4.65 3.13
C ASP A 78 -5.70 4.54 4.45
N ASP A 79 -7.00 4.22 4.38
CA ASP A 79 -7.89 4.08 5.54
C ASP A 79 -7.41 2.97 6.49
N ALA A 80 -6.89 1.87 5.95
CA ALA A 80 -6.34 0.78 6.76
C ALA A 80 -5.12 1.22 7.59
N ILE A 81 -4.24 2.05 7.01
CA ILE A 81 -3.07 2.59 7.72
C ILE A 81 -3.52 3.61 8.77
N VAL A 82 -4.48 4.48 8.44
CA VAL A 82 -5.06 5.43 9.40
C VAL A 82 -5.66 4.69 10.60
N ALA A 83 -6.47 3.66 10.35
CA ALA A 83 -7.07 2.84 11.39
C ALA A 83 -6.01 2.15 12.27
N PHE A 84 -4.94 1.63 11.66
CA PHE A 84 -3.81 1.05 12.38
C PHE A 84 -3.14 2.06 13.32
N VAL A 85 -2.89 3.28 12.86
CA VAL A 85 -2.26 4.31 13.71
C VAL A 85 -3.19 4.77 14.83
N ILE A 86 -4.47 4.99 14.53
CA ILE A 86 -5.46 5.34 15.55
C ILE A 86 -5.58 4.24 16.61
N TRP A 87 -5.58 2.97 16.19
CA TRP A 87 -5.60 1.83 17.10
C TRP A 87 -4.36 1.84 18.02
N LEU A 88 -3.16 2.04 17.48
CA LEU A 88 -1.94 2.14 18.29
C LEU A 88 -2.04 3.28 19.33
N GLN A 89 -2.48 4.46 18.90
CA GLN A 89 -2.62 5.63 19.78
C GLN A 89 -3.63 5.39 20.90
N ARG A 90 -4.77 4.73 20.60
CA ARG A 90 -5.79 4.39 21.61
C ARG A 90 -5.28 3.40 22.66
N ASN A 91 -4.32 2.56 22.30
CA ASN A 91 -3.66 1.62 23.20
C ASN A 91 -2.42 2.22 23.90
N GLY A 92 -2.15 3.53 23.73
CA GLY A 92 -1.03 4.21 24.37
C GLY A 92 0.32 4.03 23.65
N PHE A 93 0.33 3.48 22.44
CA PHE A 93 1.55 3.29 21.66
C PHE A 93 1.60 4.31 20.51
N PRO A 94 2.58 5.23 20.48
CA PRO A 94 2.74 6.12 19.33
C PRO A 94 3.25 5.31 18.13
N ALA A 95 2.56 5.37 16.99
CA ALA A 95 3.04 4.75 15.76
C ALA A 95 4.31 5.46 15.27
N SER A 96 5.40 4.72 15.11
CA SER A 96 6.63 5.27 14.54
C SER A 96 6.49 5.46 13.02
N LYS A 97 7.17 6.47 12.48
CA LYS A 97 7.25 6.70 11.03
C LYS A 97 7.63 5.44 10.25
N ARG A 98 8.62 4.69 10.75
CA ARG A 98 9.11 3.46 10.11
C ARG A 98 8.04 2.38 10.08
N GLN A 99 7.26 2.21 11.15
CA GLN A 99 6.14 1.26 11.19
C GLN A 99 5.07 1.63 10.16
N VAL A 100 4.76 2.92 10.01
CA VAL A 100 3.78 3.39 9.02
C VAL A 100 4.28 3.16 7.59
N GLU A 101 5.55 3.47 7.31
CA GLU A 101 6.17 3.20 5.99
C GLU A 101 6.23 1.70 5.68
N MET A 102 6.53 0.86 6.68
CA MET A 102 6.51 -0.59 6.53
C MET A 102 5.09 -1.11 6.28
N ALA A 103 4.09 -0.65 7.03
CA ALA A 103 2.69 -1.03 6.81
C ALA A 103 2.23 -0.66 5.40
N ALA A 104 2.56 0.55 4.94
CA ALA A 104 2.30 1.00 3.58
C ALA A 104 2.99 0.10 2.54
N HIS A 105 4.28 -0.23 2.77
CA HIS A 105 5.01 -1.10 1.85
C HIS A 105 4.45 -2.52 1.82
N THR A 106 4.02 -3.07 2.95
CA THR A 106 3.37 -4.38 3.03
C THR A 106 2.08 -4.42 2.21
N LEU A 107 1.25 -3.39 2.29
CA LEU A 107 0.03 -3.29 1.48
C LEU A 107 0.36 -3.19 -0.02
N LEU A 108 1.38 -2.40 -0.38
CA LEU A 108 1.85 -2.29 -1.75
C LEU A 108 2.39 -3.62 -2.28
N LYS A 109 3.18 -4.37 -1.49
CA LYS A 109 3.71 -5.68 -1.86
C LYS A 109 2.62 -6.72 -2.07
N ARG A 110 1.55 -6.67 -1.26
CA ARG A 110 0.40 -7.56 -1.44
C ARG A 110 -0.30 -7.34 -2.78
N ARG A 111 -0.29 -6.10 -3.29
CA ARG A 111 -0.87 -5.77 -4.60
C ARG A 111 0.10 -6.05 -5.75
N ASN A 112 1.37 -5.71 -5.57
CA ASN A 112 2.42 -5.88 -6.57
C ASN A 112 3.70 -6.30 -5.85
N PRO A 113 4.20 -7.55 -6.05
CA PRO A 113 5.37 -8.05 -5.35
C PRO A 113 6.64 -7.22 -5.61
N ASP A 114 6.73 -6.58 -6.78
CA ASP A 114 7.86 -5.72 -7.19
C ASP A 114 7.69 -4.26 -6.74
N ALA A 115 6.75 -3.98 -5.84
CA ALA A 115 6.50 -2.64 -5.36
C ALA A 115 7.71 -2.07 -4.60
N LYS A 116 8.15 -0.89 -5.05
CA LYS A 116 9.15 -0.09 -4.36
C LYS A 116 8.58 0.46 -3.04
N PRO A 117 9.42 0.61 -2.02
CA PRO A 117 9.00 1.24 -0.77
C PRO A 117 8.54 2.68 -0.99
N PRO A 118 7.71 3.24 -0.10
CA PRO A 118 7.31 4.63 -0.16
C PRO A 118 8.53 5.57 -0.17
N THR A 119 8.44 6.66 -0.95
CA THR A 119 9.52 7.65 -1.03
C THR A 119 9.74 8.36 0.32
N ARG A 120 10.94 8.89 0.58
CA ARG A 120 11.28 9.63 1.82
C ARG A 120 10.28 10.72 2.22
N HIS A 121 9.64 11.37 1.24
CA HIS A 121 8.70 12.47 1.44
C HIS A 121 7.23 12.02 1.54
N TRP A 122 6.96 10.73 1.32
CA TRP A 122 5.61 10.19 1.33
C TRP A 122 4.96 10.37 2.70
N TYR A 123 5.64 9.95 3.77
CA TYR A 123 5.11 10.05 5.13
C TYR A 123 4.71 11.49 5.51
N SER A 124 5.56 12.47 5.22
CA SER A 124 5.25 13.88 5.53
C SER A 124 4.03 14.41 4.77
N ARG A 125 3.82 13.96 3.53
CA ARG A 125 2.62 14.30 2.75
C ARG A 125 1.40 13.58 3.29
N TRP A 126 1.54 12.28 3.59
CA TRP A 126 0.48 11.46 4.15
C TRP A 126 -0.05 12.04 5.46
N VAL A 127 0.83 12.42 6.40
CA VAL A 127 0.41 13.07 7.66
C VAL A 127 -0.28 14.42 7.43
N ARG A 128 0.09 15.16 6.38
CA ARG A 128 -0.59 16.42 6.03
C ARG A 128 -2.00 16.17 5.48
N ASP A 129 -2.16 15.08 4.74
CA ASP A 129 -3.44 14.69 4.17
C ASP A 129 -4.35 14.00 5.22
N HIS A 130 -3.77 13.48 6.32
CA HIS A 130 -4.44 12.81 7.44
C HIS A 130 -4.18 13.49 8.80
N PRO A 131 -4.75 14.68 9.06
CA PRO A 131 -4.57 15.40 10.33
C PRO A 131 -5.10 14.64 11.55
N GLU A 132 -6.06 13.74 11.39
CA GLU A 132 -6.61 12.86 12.44
C GLU A 132 -5.54 11.96 13.07
N VAL A 133 -4.48 11.63 12.34
CA VAL A 133 -3.35 10.84 12.84
C VAL A 133 -2.41 11.69 13.70
N ARG A 134 -2.38 13.01 13.50
CA ARG A 134 -1.52 13.93 14.26
C ARG A 134 -2.11 14.32 15.60
N ALA A 135 -3.44 14.34 15.71
CA ALA A 135 -4.09 14.68 16.96
C ALA A 135 -3.70 13.64 18.02
N PRO A 136 -3.08 14.05 19.15
CA PRO A 136 -2.95 13.13 20.26
C PRO A 136 -4.38 12.78 20.69
N ALA A 137 -4.75 11.51 20.56
CA ALA A 137 -5.85 10.98 21.37
C ALA A 137 -5.60 11.48 22.80
N ALA A 138 -6.62 12.10 23.40
CA ALA A 138 -6.57 12.79 24.70
C ALA A 138 -5.55 12.16 25.65
N PRO A 139 -4.78 12.96 26.43
CA PRO A 139 -3.72 12.45 27.29
C PRO A 139 -4.23 11.21 28.00
N THR A 140 -3.65 10.05 27.68
CA THR A 140 -4.04 8.80 28.31
C THR A 140 -4.01 9.04 29.80
N PRO A 141 -5.06 8.67 30.56
CA PRO A 141 -4.97 8.72 32.00
C PRO A 141 -3.74 7.90 32.36
N ARG A 142 -2.70 8.58 32.86
CA ARG A 142 -1.53 7.92 33.43
C ARG A 142 -2.09 6.96 34.46
N ILE A 143 -2.01 5.65 34.20
CA ILE A 143 -2.38 4.65 35.19
C ILE A 143 -1.46 4.93 36.40
N PRO A 144 -2.01 5.28 37.57
CA PRO A 144 -1.20 5.44 38.76
C PRO A 144 -0.47 4.12 39.02
N GLY A 145 0.87 4.14 38.98
CA GLY A 145 1.69 2.92 39.10
C GLY A 145 2.30 2.39 37.80
N SER A 146 2.15 3.07 36.65
CA SER A 146 2.99 2.83 35.47
C SER A 146 4.43 3.26 35.77
N THR A 147 5.17 2.40 36.44
CA THR A 147 6.60 2.52 36.66
C THR A 147 7.28 2.78 35.31
N SER A 148 8.10 3.83 35.26
CA SER A 148 8.97 4.15 34.13
C SER A 148 9.61 2.87 33.59
N ILE A 149 9.83 2.77 32.28
CA ILE A 149 10.58 1.64 31.67
C ILE A 149 11.89 1.39 32.45
N GLU A 150 12.52 2.45 32.98
CA GLU A 150 13.69 2.33 33.84
C GLU A 150 13.45 1.60 35.17
N ALA A 151 12.28 1.74 35.78
CA ALA A 151 11.93 1.04 37.01
C ALA A 151 11.67 -0.45 36.75
N ILE A 152 11.01 -0.80 35.64
CA ILE A 152 10.86 -2.21 35.21
C ILE A 152 12.24 -2.82 34.93
N LEU A 153 13.12 -2.11 34.22
CA LEU A 153 14.47 -2.57 33.94
C LEU A 153 15.34 -2.66 35.20
N LYS A 154 15.15 -1.76 36.17
CA LYS A 154 15.85 -1.77 37.46
C LYS A 154 15.44 -2.98 38.30
N GLU A 155 14.14 -3.29 38.33
CA GLU A 155 13.59 -4.44 39.06
C GLU A 155 14.03 -5.77 38.43
N TYR A 156 14.02 -5.86 37.10
CA TYR A 156 14.53 -7.03 36.38
C TYR A 156 16.04 -7.25 36.62
N ARG A 157 16.85 -6.18 36.63
CA ARG A 157 18.28 -6.26 36.97
C ARG A 157 18.52 -6.66 38.44
N ALA A 158 17.66 -6.21 39.37
CA ALA A 158 17.74 -6.62 40.76
C ALA A 158 17.41 -8.11 40.94
N ALA A 159 16.39 -8.61 40.23
CA ALA A 159 16.01 -10.03 40.25
C ALA A 159 17.09 -10.96 39.65
N GLN A 160 17.81 -10.50 38.63
CA GLN A 160 18.96 -11.22 38.05
C GLN A 160 20.13 -11.35 39.03
N ARG A 161 20.35 -10.34 39.88
CA ARG A 161 21.44 -10.29 40.86
C ARG A 161 21.23 -11.20 42.07
N LEU A 162 19.97 -11.49 42.41
CA LEU A 162 19.60 -12.48 43.43
C LEU A 162 19.78 -13.92 42.92
N LYS A 163 19.55 -14.16 41.62
CA LYS A 163 19.76 -15.48 41.00
C LYS A 163 21.25 -15.85 40.84
N SER A 164 22.15 -14.88 40.84
CA SER A 164 23.59 -15.10 40.73
C SER A 164 24.32 -15.18 42.08
N GLY A 165 23.59 -15.26 43.21
CA GLY A 165 24.16 -15.18 44.57
C GLY A 165 23.92 -16.41 45.45
N GLN A 166 23.41 -17.52 44.91
CA GLN A 166 23.13 -18.72 45.69
C GLN A 166 23.56 -19.99 44.97
N GLU A 167 24.87 -20.17 44.81
CA GLU A 167 25.52 -21.48 44.78
C GLU A 167 26.87 -21.32 45.49
N ASP A 168 26.98 -21.86 46.71
CA ASP A 168 28.18 -22.60 47.15
C ASP A 168 27.97 -23.28 48.52
N ASN A 169 28.03 -24.63 48.45
CA ASN A 169 28.36 -25.65 49.46
C ASN A 169 27.34 -25.97 50.58
N SER A 170 27.08 -27.23 50.95
CA SER A 170 27.77 -28.54 50.80
C SER A 170 26.69 -29.64 50.90
N GLU A 171 26.84 -30.88 50.44
CA GLU A 171 27.72 -31.92 50.98
C GLU A 171 27.44 -33.24 50.23
N GLU A 172 28.42 -34.14 50.28
CA GLU A 172 28.55 -35.41 49.57
C GLU A 172 27.37 -36.39 49.76
N ASP A 173 27.00 -37.12 48.70
CA ASP A 173 26.88 -38.57 48.83
C ASP A 173 27.02 -39.33 47.51
N LYS A 174 27.67 -40.48 47.62
CA LYS A 174 28.23 -41.32 46.55
C LYS A 174 27.21 -42.33 45.99
N LEU A 175 27.67 -42.99 44.92
CA LEU A 175 27.28 -44.28 44.34
C LEU A 175 26.19 -44.29 43.27
N GLY A 176 26.52 -44.91 42.14
CA GLY A 176 25.56 -45.41 41.16
C GLY A 176 26.06 -45.43 39.73
N HIS A 177 27.15 -46.16 39.48
CA HIS A 177 27.55 -46.56 38.14
C HIS A 177 26.53 -47.61 37.66
N GLU A 178 25.69 -47.28 36.68
CA GLU A 178 24.99 -48.29 35.88
C GLU A 178 25.09 -47.93 34.41
N ASP A 179 25.92 -48.72 33.72
CA ASP A 179 25.88 -48.95 32.28
C ASP A 179 24.46 -49.33 31.88
N ILE A 180 23.86 -48.55 30.98
CA ILE A 180 22.88 -49.07 30.04
C ILE A 180 23.22 -48.46 28.69
N GLY A 181 23.95 -49.23 27.89
CA GLY A 181 24.00 -49.01 26.46
C GLY A 181 22.62 -49.30 25.87
N GLU A 182 22.16 -48.43 24.98
CA GLU A 182 21.34 -48.90 23.87
C GLU A 182 21.52 -47.99 22.66
N ASP A 183 21.80 -48.66 21.55
CA ASP A 183 22.03 -48.16 20.21
C ASP A 183 20.94 -47.21 19.71
N VAL A 184 21.35 -46.05 19.21
CA VAL A 184 20.65 -45.44 18.07
C VAL A 184 21.67 -45.11 16.99
N ARG A 185 21.83 -46.08 16.08
CA ARG A 185 22.31 -45.84 14.71
C ARG A 185 21.40 -44.81 14.05
N ILE A 186 21.96 -43.67 13.68
CA ILE A 186 21.46 -42.92 12.52
C ILE A 186 22.64 -42.86 11.56
N GLU A 187 22.53 -43.66 10.52
CA GLU A 187 23.45 -43.70 9.39
C GLU A 187 23.41 -42.34 8.68
N ALA A 188 24.53 -41.63 8.71
CA ALA A 188 24.77 -40.49 7.85
C ALA A 188 25.51 -40.99 6.61
N GLU A 189 24.76 -41.34 5.58
CA GLU A 189 25.30 -41.48 4.23
C GLU A 189 25.53 -40.08 3.60
N PRO A 190 26.49 -39.95 2.67
CA PRO A 190 27.31 -38.76 2.50
C PRO A 190 26.98 -37.94 1.24
N GLY A 191 27.54 -36.72 1.21
CA GLY A 191 28.00 -36.07 -0.03
C GLY A 191 27.11 -34.96 -0.56
N GLU A 192 27.59 -33.72 -0.49
CA GLU A 192 27.97 -32.99 -1.71
C GLU A 192 28.86 -31.80 -1.32
N ASP A 193 30.16 -31.96 -1.57
CA ASP A 193 31.14 -30.88 -1.52
C ASP A 193 30.89 -29.92 -2.69
N VAL A 194 30.71 -28.62 -2.39
CA VAL A 194 30.97 -27.56 -3.37
C VAL A 194 31.72 -26.43 -2.64
N GLU A 195 33.00 -26.68 -2.37
CA GLU A 195 33.96 -25.60 -2.16
C GLU A 195 34.41 -25.03 -3.51
N ALA A 196 34.28 -23.70 -3.60
CA ALA A 196 35.19 -22.73 -4.21
C ALA A 196 36.01 -23.12 -5.47
N GLU A 197 35.68 -22.49 -6.60
CA GLU A 197 36.62 -22.22 -7.68
C GLU A 197 37.10 -20.75 -7.63
N PRO A 198 38.42 -20.48 -7.57
CA PRO A 198 39.01 -19.17 -7.73
C PRO A 198 39.57 -18.94 -9.15
N GLY A 199 39.72 -17.67 -9.55
CA GLY A 199 40.57 -17.22 -10.66
C GLY A 199 39.86 -17.16 -12.01
N GLU A 200 39.57 -15.97 -12.54
CA GLU A 200 40.51 -15.20 -13.37
C GLU A 200 41.05 -16.02 -14.55
N ASP A 201 40.45 -15.84 -15.73
CA ASP A 201 41.26 -15.89 -16.94
C ASP A 201 40.79 -14.89 -18.00
N ALA A 202 41.78 -14.19 -18.53
CA ALA A 202 41.66 -13.05 -19.42
C ALA A 202 41.32 -13.51 -20.85
N GLY A 203 40.42 -12.80 -21.51
CA GLY A 203 40.03 -13.12 -22.89
C GLY A 203 39.38 -11.96 -23.63
N PHE A 204 40.03 -10.79 -23.65
CA PHE A 204 39.63 -9.69 -24.54
C PHE A 204 40.11 -9.99 -25.96
N ALA A 205 39.28 -10.68 -26.74
CA ALA A 205 39.46 -10.80 -28.19
C ALA A 205 38.90 -9.55 -28.88
N THR A 206 39.79 -8.78 -29.49
CA THR A 206 39.47 -7.74 -30.46
C THR A 206 38.72 -8.36 -31.65
N ARG A 207 37.64 -7.71 -32.10
CA ARG A 207 37.00 -8.02 -33.38
C ARG A 207 36.99 -6.78 -34.26
N THR A 208 38.02 -6.70 -35.10
CA THR A 208 38.03 -5.97 -36.37
C THR A 208 37.32 -6.84 -37.41
N THR A 209 36.27 -6.31 -38.05
CA THR A 209 35.81 -6.47 -39.46
C THR A 209 34.55 -5.60 -39.57
N SER A 210 34.19 -4.90 -40.64
CA SER A 210 34.68 -4.76 -42.02
C SER A 210 34.23 -3.39 -42.54
#